data_AF-A0A1B7X784-F1
#
_entry.id   AF-A0A1B7X784-F1
#
_cell.length_a   1.000
_cell.length_b   1.000
_cell.length_c   1.000
_cell.angle_alpha   90.00
_cell.angle_beta   90.00
_cell.angle_gamma   90.00
#
_symmetry.space_group_name_H-M   'P 1'
#
loop_
_entity.id
_entity.type
_entity.pdbx_description
1 polymer ?
#
loop_
_entity_poly.entity_id
_entity_poly.type
_entity_poly.pdbx_seq_one_letter_code
_entity_poly.pdbx_strand_id
1 'polypeptide(L)'
;MSTINIKPKSEISSFFPENRKKDNYEFLYKTKEQINQYSSSHAREIQSFLVLGNREHGTANKLLSTSLDSATIYSYKVVAFEEETRHNKLQKLVQLVTKIRNYLSLPDDWDGYEGITPKSKTIEETISVVKRLHDYHISLPKPMVSGTGIVGLFWEKDSIYIEICFEGDGTFWYYGKDGNSEIGEESVSLKKETEFPRNLINLIAKI
;
A
#
# COMPACT_ATOMS: atom_id res chain seq x y z
N MET A 1 8.22 -17.40 31.24
CA MET A 1 7.54 -16.24 30.62
C MET A 1 8.58 -15.14 30.48
N SER A 2 9.04 -14.86 29.26
CA SER A 2 10.11 -13.89 29.00
C SER A 2 9.48 -12.56 28.60
N THR A 3 9.69 -11.53 29.42
CA THR A 3 9.18 -10.18 29.19
C THR A 3 10.07 -9.45 28.19
N ILE A 4 9.51 -9.03 27.07
CA ILE A 4 10.20 -8.18 26.08
C ILE A 4 10.26 -6.76 26.63
N ASN A 5 11.47 -6.27 26.87
CA ASN A 5 11.72 -4.91 27.37
C ASN A 5 11.84 -3.95 26.18
N ILE A 6 10.85 -3.09 25.99
CA ILE A 6 10.82 -2.12 24.88
C ILE A 6 11.46 -0.82 25.36
N LYS A 7 12.55 -0.40 24.70
CA LYS A 7 13.29 0.82 25.02
C LYS A 7 12.49 2.10 24.71
N PRO A 8 12.66 3.17 25.50
CA PRO A 8 11.94 4.43 25.31
C PRO A 8 12.40 5.22 24.08
N LYS A 9 11.46 6.01 23.55
CA LYS A 9 11.49 6.81 22.30
C LYS A 9 12.70 7.76 22.16
N SER A 10 13.36 8.11 23.27
CA SER A 10 14.52 9.00 23.28
C SER A 10 15.81 8.38 22.74
N GLU A 11 15.93 7.04 22.70
CA GLU A 11 17.19 6.36 22.32
C GLU A 11 17.34 6.07 20.81
N ILE A 12 16.29 6.22 20.01
CA ILE A 12 16.31 5.92 18.55
C ILE A 12 16.67 7.18 17.73
N SER A 13 16.84 8.33 18.40
CA SER A 13 16.97 9.66 17.78
C SER A 13 18.32 9.94 17.09
N SER A 14 19.35 9.12 17.28
CA SER A 14 20.73 9.46 16.91
C SER A 14 21.19 9.01 15.52
N PHE A 15 20.37 8.33 14.72
CA PHE A 15 20.83 7.69 13.48
C PHE A 15 20.43 8.33 12.14
N PHE A 16 19.64 9.41 12.10
CA PHE A 16 19.19 9.99 10.80
C PHE A 16 19.03 11.52 10.80
N PRO A 17 19.41 12.21 9.69
CA PRO A 17 19.38 13.67 9.59
C PRO A 17 17.96 14.27 9.63
N GLU A 18 17.84 15.44 10.27
CA GLU A 18 16.59 16.03 10.79
C GLU A 18 15.55 16.46 9.74
N ASN A 19 15.95 16.71 8.48
CA ASN A 19 15.07 17.32 7.49
C ASN A 19 14.14 16.38 6.72
N ARG A 20 14.09 15.07 7.05
CA ARG A 20 13.18 14.09 6.38
C ARG A 20 12.11 13.47 7.30
N LYS A 21 11.95 13.99 8.52
CA LYS A 21 11.09 13.41 9.58
C LYS A 21 9.62 13.83 9.52
N LYS A 22 9.24 14.95 8.88
CA LYS A 22 7.87 15.47 9.02
C LYS A 22 6.87 14.77 8.10
N ASP A 23 7.09 14.78 6.80
CA ASP A 23 6.04 14.41 5.84
C ASP A 23 5.71 12.91 5.81
N ASN A 24 6.71 12.05 6.06
CA ASN A 24 6.54 10.60 6.05
C ASN A 24 5.90 10.03 7.32
N TYR A 25 6.22 10.60 8.48
CA TYR A 25 5.57 10.22 9.74
C TYR A 25 4.15 10.74 9.78
N GLU A 26 3.90 11.94 9.26
CA GLU A 26 2.57 12.54 9.24
C GLU A 26 1.58 11.72 8.39
N PHE A 27 2.00 11.21 7.22
CA PHE A 27 1.15 10.29 6.44
C PHE A 27 0.85 8.99 7.20
N LEU A 28 1.87 8.30 7.72
CA LEU A 28 1.69 7.03 8.43
C LEU A 28 0.92 7.18 9.75
N TYR A 29 1.13 8.27 10.50
CA TYR A 29 0.41 8.56 11.74
C TYR A 29 -1.02 9.02 11.47
N LYS A 30 -1.27 9.91 10.50
CA LYS A 30 -2.64 10.30 10.13
C LYS A 30 -3.44 9.10 9.68
N THR A 31 -2.86 8.20 8.90
CA THR A 31 -3.54 6.97 8.49
C THR A 31 -3.82 6.04 9.67
N LYS A 32 -2.87 5.84 10.60
CA LYS A 32 -3.10 5.03 11.81
C LYS A 32 -4.12 5.63 12.78
N GLU A 33 -4.07 6.94 13.03
CA GLU A 33 -5.05 7.62 13.89
C GLU A 33 -6.44 7.62 13.28
N GLN A 34 -6.56 7.91 11.98
CA GLN A 34 -7.85 7.80 11.28
C GLN A 34 -8.39 6.37 11.37
N ILE A 35 -7.59 5.34 11.10
CA ILE A 35 -8.01 3.94 11.21
C ILE A 35 -8.48 3.60 12.64
N ASN A 36 -7.73 4.01 13.67
CA ASN A 36 -8.08 3.72 15.07
C ASN A 36 -9.29 4.51 15.57
N GLN A 37 -9.47 5.75 15.13
CA GLN A 37 -10.57 6.62 15.56
C GLN A 37 -11.92 6.16 14.96
N TYR A 38 -11.93 5.70 13.70
CA TYR A 38 -13.12 5.15 13.04
C TYR A 38 -13.50 3.76 13.56
N SER A 39 -12.52 2.87 13.78
CA SER A 39 -12.77 1.55 14.36
C SER A 39 -13.32 1.65 15.80
N SER A 40 -12.82 2.62 16.58
CA SER A 40 -13.28 2.88 17.95
C SER A 40 -14.66 3.55 18.01
N SER A 41 -15.01 4.45 17.09
CA SER A 41 -16.33 5.10 17.09
C SER A 41 -17.46 4.14 16.73
N HIS A 42 -17.28 3.32 15.68
CA HIS A 42 -18.29 2.33 15.28
C HIS A 42 -18.41 1.18 16.29
N ALA A 43 -17.29 0.73 16.88
CA ALA A 43 -17.34 -0.28 17.95
C ALA A 43 -18.05 0.25 19.21
N ARG A 44 -17.88 1.54 19.55
CA ARG A 44 -18.55 2.18 20.70
C ARG A 44 -20.05 2.40 20.46
N GLU A 45 -20.46 2.71 19.23
CA GLU A 45 -21.87 2.86 18.87
C GLU A 45 -22.60 1.51 18.93
N ILE A 46 -21.96 0.42 18.51
CA ILE A 46 -22.52 -0.94 18.64
C ILE A 46 -22.56 -1.39 20.11
N GLN A 47 -21.53 -1.07 20.91
CA GLN A 47 -21.54 -1.37 22.35
C GLN A 47 -22.55 -0.53 23.13
N SER A 48 -22.82 0.73 22.76
CA SER A 48 -23.84 1.53 23.43
C SER A 48 -25.25 0.96 23.17
N PHE A 49 -25.52 0.43 21.97
CA PHE A 49 -26.77 -0.30 21.69
C PHE A 49 -26.91 -1.60 22.51
N LEU A 50 -25.80 -2.31 22.78
CA LEU A 50 -25.82 -3.52 23.61
C LEU A 50 -25.86 -3.24 25.13
N VAL A 51 -25.31 -2.11 25.58
CA VAL A 51 -25.21 -1.76 27.01
C VAL A 51 -26.45 -1.04 27.54
N LEU A 52 -27.18 -0.30 26.68
CA LEU A 52 -28.43 0.38 27.08
C LEU A 52 -29.60 -0.60 27.35
N GLY A 53 -29.46 -1.88 27.02
CA GLY A 53 -30.45 -2.92 27.34
C GLY A 53 -30.34 -3.53 28.74
N ASN A 54 -29.36 -3.15 29.57
CA ASN A 54 -29.01 -3.89 30.80
C ASN A 54 -29.16 -3.11 32.12
N ARG A 55 -29.90 -2.00 32.13
CA ARG A 55 -30.17 -1.27 33.37
C ARG A 55 -31.61 -0.78 33.43
N GLU A 56 -32.55 -1.66 33.74
CA GLU A 56 -33.65 -1.39 34.69
C GLU A 56 -34.13 -2.71 35.34
N HIS A 57 -34.49 -2.62 36.62
CA HIS A 57 -34.82 -3.72 37.51
C HIS A 57 -36.11 -4.46 37.13
N GLY A 58 -36.10 -5.79 37.27
CA GLY A 58 -37.24 -6.58 37.75
C GLY A 58 -38.39 -6.81 36.77
N THR A 59 -38.60 -8.08 36.40
CA THR A 59 -39.83 -8.61 35.76
C THR A 59 -40.18 -8.08 34.37
N ALA A 60 -39.42 -8.49 33.35
CA ALA A 60 -39.93 -8.89 32.01
C ALA A 60 -38.78 -9.25 31.04
N ASN A 61 -37.86 -10.14 31.42
CA ASN A 61 -36.85 -10.68 30.48
C ASN A 61 -37.42 -11.83 29.65
N LYS A 62 -38.50 -11.54 28.92
CA LYS A 62 -39.03 -12.38 27.86
C LYS A 62 -39.56 -11.42 26.81
N LEU A 63 -38.90 -11.39 25.64
CA LEU A 63 -39.25 -10.62 24.43
C LEU A 63 -38.50 -9.31 24.18
N LEU A 64 -37.16 -9.28 24.31
CA LEU A 64 -36.35 -8.37 23.49
C LEU A 64 -35.09 -9.09 22.98
N SER A 65 -35.24 -10.34 22.53
CA SER A 65 -34.43 -10.80 21.39
C SER A 65 -35.05 -10.17 20.15
N THR A 66 -34.86 -8.86 19.99
CA THR A 66 -35.14 -8.22 18.70
C THR A 66 -34.29 -8.96 17.69
N SER A 67 -34.94 -9.80 16.91
CA SER A 67 -34.40 -10.44 15.73
C SER A 67 -33.84 -9.32 14.88
N LEU A 68 -32.54 -9.05 15.01
CA LEU A 68 -31.82 -8.26 14.02
C LEU A 68 -32.18 -8.89 12.68
N ASP A 69 -32.85 -8.11 11.83
CA ASP A 69 -33.24 -8.62 10.53
C ASP A 69 -31.98 -9.10 9.82
N SER A 70 -32.12 -10.24 9.15
CA SER A 70 -31.12 -10.81 8.25
C SER A 70 -30.42 -9.77 7.38
N ALA A 71 -31.14 -8.72 6.95
CA ALA A 71 -30.61 -7.59 6.20
C ALA A 71 -29.53 -6.78 6.97
N THR A 72 -29.72 -6.53 8.27
CA THR A 72 -28.76 -5.80 9.11
C THR A 72 -27.51 -6.64 9.42
N ILE A 73 -27.67 -7.95 9.62
CA ILE A 73 -26.54 -8.86 9.82
C ILE A 73 -25.73 -8.97 8.51
N TYR A 74 -26.41 -9.02 7.37
CA TYR A 74 -25.77 -9.07 6.06
C TYR A 74 -24.99 -7.78 5.75
N SER A 75 -25.58 -6.60 5.97
CA SER A 75 -24.90 -5.33 5.73
C SER A 75 -23.64 -5.17 6.59
N TYR A 76 -23.68 -5.58 7.86
CA TYR A 76 -22.50 -5.55 8.73
C TYR A 76 -21.38 -6.48 8.22
N LYS A 77 -21.71 -7.69 7.79
CA LYS A 77 -20.72 -8.63 7.23
C LYS A 77 -20.07 -8.09 5.97
N VAL A 78 -20.84 -7.43 5.10
CA VAL A 78 -20.33 -6.78 3.89
C VAL A 78 -19.35 -5.66 4.24
N VAL A 79 -19.72 -4.76 5.16
CA VAL A 79 -18.85 -3.64 5.58
C VAL A 79 -17.55 -4.16 6.23
N ALA A 80 -17.63 -5.11 7.14
CA ALA A 80 -16.44 -5.67 7.80
C ALA A 80 -15.48 -6.34 6.80
N PHE A 81 -16.02 -7.07 5.81
CA PHE A 81 -15.23 -7.72 4.77
C PHE A 81 -14.53 -6.72 3.82
N GLU A 82 -15.22 -5.64 3.46
CA GLU A 82 -14.64 -4.55 2.66
C GLU A 82 -13.50 -3.85 3.42
N GLU A 83 -13.65 -3.62 4.72
CA GLU A 83 -12.61 -3.01 5.55
C GLU A 83 -11.36 -3.88 5.67
N GLU A 84 -11.52 -5.19 5.89
CA GLU A 84 -10.41 -6.14 5.97
C GLU A 84 -9.64 -6.19 4.64
N THR A 85 -10.37 -6.22 3.52
CA THR A 85 -9.78 -6.22 2.17
C THR A 85 -8.97 -4.94 1.92
N ARG A 86 -9.53 -3.78 2.28
CA ARG A 86 -8.84 -2.49 2.17
C ARG A 86 -7.59 -2.43 3.06
N HIS A 87 -7.69 -2.92 4.30
CA HIS A 87 -6.57 -2.96 5.24
C HIS A 87 -5.41 -3.81 4.70
N ASN A 88 -5.71 -5.01 4.22
CA ASN A 88 -4.73 -5.91 3.63
C ASN A 88 -4.07 -5.31 2.38
N LYS A 89 -4.84 -4.62 1.52
CA LYS A 89 -4.30 -3.92 0.35
C LYS A 89 -3.32 -2.80 0.73
N LEU A 90 -3.68 -1.98 1.72
CA LEU A 90 -2.82 -0.91 2.23
C LEU A 90 -1.54 -1.44 2.86
N GLN A 91 -1.62 -2.54 3.62
CA GLN A 91 -0.42 -3.18 4.17
C GLN A 91 0.54 -3.65 3.07
N LYS A 92 0.03 -4.30 2.02
CA LYS A 92 0.85 -4.73 0.87
C LYS A 92 1.49 -3.53 0.15
N LEU A 93 0.75 -2.43 -0.01
CA LEU A 93 1.30 -1.19 -0.58
C LEU A 93 2.44 -0.62 0.26
N VAL A 94 2.27 -0.57 1.59
CA VAL A 94 3.31 -0.10 2.51
C VAL A 94 4.56 -0.97 2.45
N GLN A 95 4.39 -2.30 2.38
CA GLN A 95 5.50 -3.25 2.22
C GLN A 95 6.24 -3.03 0.90
N LEU A 96 5.51 -2.86 -0.20
CA LEU A 96 6.08 -2.56 -1.52
C LEU A 96 6.89 -1.26 -1.51
N VAL A 97 6.32 -0.16 -1.01
CA VAL A 97 7.02 1.13 -0.91
C VAL A 97 8.26 1.03 -0.02
N THR A 98 8.18 0.26 1.08
CA THR A 98 9.33 0.03 1.96
C THR A 98 10.43 -0.74 1.25
N LYS A 99 10.08 -1.79 0.51
CA LYS A 99 11.03 -2.57 -0.29
C LYS A 99 11.75 -1.70 -1.32
N ILE A 100 11.01 -0.85 -2.04
CA ILE A 100 11.60 0.08 -3.02
C ILE A 100 12.57 1.05 -2.34
N ARG A 101 12.18 1.66 -1.20
CA ARG A 101 13.06 2.58 -0.47
C ARG A 101 14.35 1.93 0.02
N ASN A 102 14.30 0.65 0.41
CA ASN A 102 15.46 -0.07 0.88
C ASN A 102 16.54 -0.25 -0.20
N TYR A 103 16.21 -0.09 -1.49
CA TYR A 103 17.23 -0.10 -2.54
C TYR A 103 18.25 1.04 -2.41
N LEU A 104 17.93 2.13 -1.71
CA LEU A 104 18.91 3.19 -1.39
C LEU A 104 20.02 2.74 -0.43
N SER A 105 19.86 1.60 0.22
CA SER A 105 20.82 1.04 1.18
C SER A 105 21.61 -0.12 0.58
N LEU A 106 21.48 -0.38 -0.72
CA LEU A 106 22.32 -1.35 -1.40
C LEU A 106 23.79 -0.86 -1.34
N PRO A 107 24.74 -1.76 -1.02
CA PRO A 107 26.15 -1.44 -1.13
C PRO A 107 26.55 -1.34 -2.61
N ASP A 108 27.72 -0.76 -2.88
CA ASP A 108 28.35 -0.88 -4.18
C ASP A 108 28.60 -2.36 -4.50
N ASP A 109 28.48 -2.74 -5.78
CA ASP A 109 28.66 -4.13 -6.24
C ASP A 109 27.69 -5.13 -5.57
N TRP A 110 26.47 -4.67 -5.23
CA TRP A 110 25.48 -5.52 -4.54
C TRP A 110 25.05 -6.77 -5.31
N ASP A 111 25.26 -6.78 -6.63
CA ASP A 111 24.94 -7.90 -7.53
C ASP A 111 26.17 -8.73 -7.93
N GLY A 112 27.39 -8.31 -7.55
CA GLY A 112 28.65 -8.93 -7.96
C GLY A 112 29.10 -8.62 -9.39
N TYR A 113 28.46 -7.65 -10.06
CA TYR A 113 28.74 -7.20 -11.42
C TYR A 113 28.85 -5.68 -11.53
N GLU A 114 29.53 -5.05 -10.57
CA GLU A 114 29.69 -3.59 -10.46
C GLU A 114 28.36 -2.84 -10.26
N GLY A 115 27.41 -3.50 -9.60
CA GLY A 115 26.08 -2.96 -9.32
C GLY A 115 26.11 -1.58 -8.66
N ILE A 116 25.37 -0.64 -9.28
CA ILE A 116 25.26 0.75 -8.86
C ILE A 116 24.00 0.91 -7.99
N THR A 117 24.16 1.54 -6.84
CA THR A 117 23.04 1.90 -5.96
C THR A 117 22.10 2.90 -6.63
N PRO A 118 20.77 2.65 -6.63
CA PRO A 118 19.80 3.56 -7.22
C PRO A 118 19.87 4.99 -6.69
N LYS A 119 19.62 5.95 -7.58
CA LYS A 119 19.52 7.37 -7.21
C LYS A 119 18.20 7.62 -6.47
N SER A 120 18.23 8.57 -5.53
CA SER A 120 17.02 8.99 -4.80
C SER A 120 15.90 9.44 -5.73
N LYS A 121 16.20 10.06 -6.89
CA LYS A 121 15.18 10.48 -7.85
C LYS A 121 14.41 9.29 -8.44
N THR A 122 15.13 8.29 -8.93
CA THR A 122 14.58 7.03 -9.46
C THR A 122 13.65 6.35 -8.44
N ILE A 123 14.05 6.34 -7.16
CA ILE A 123 13.27 5.76 -6.06
C ILE A 123 11.96 6.53 -5.84
N GLU A 124 12.02 7.86 -5.78
CA GLU A 124 10.82 8.69 -5.57
C GLU A 124 9.87 8.62 -6.78
N GLU A 125 10.38 8.58 -8.00
CA GLU A 125 9.60 8.38 -9.22
C GLU A 125 8.86 7.04 -9.20
N THR A 126 9.58 5.95 -8.90
CA THR A 126 9.00 4.61 -8.77
C THR A 126 7.87 4.60 -7.73
N ILE A 127 8.10 5.18 -6.54
CA ILE A 127 7.10 5.25 -5.47
C ILE A 127 5.90 6.08 -5.89
N SER A 128 6.12 7.18 -6.62
CA SER A 128 5.03 8.03 -7.13
C SER A 128 4.12 7.24 -8.08
N VAL A 129 4.69 6.39 -8.95
CA VAL A 129 3.92 5.53 -9.84
C VAL A 129 3.18 4.44 -9.08
N VAL A 130 3.83 3.76 -8.14
CA VAL A 130 3.16 2.73 -7.31
C VAL A 130 1.92 3.31 -6.60
N LYS A 131 2.01 4.54 -6.07
CA LYS A 131 0.88 5.22 -5.45
C LYS A 131 -0.22 5.56 -6.45
N ARG A 132 0.12 6.08 -7.63
CA ARG A 132 -0.86 6.39 -8.69
C ARG A 132 -1.55 5.14 -9.22
N LEU A 133 -0.81 4.05 -9.42
CA LEU A 133 -1.36 2.77 -9.91
C LEU A 133 -2.32 2.15 -8.90
N HIS A 134 -2.06 2.30 -7.60
CA HIS A 134 -2.97 1.83 -6.55
C HIS A 134 -4.39 2.40 -6.70
N ASP A 135 -4.52 3.63 -7.21
CA ASP A 135 -5.80 4.32 -7.44
C ASP A 135 -6.61 3.69 -8.59
N TYR A 136 -5.97 2.96 -9.51
CA TYR A 136 -6.64 2.25 -10.61
C TYR A 136 -7.20 0.87 -10.21
N HIS A 137 -7.15 0.50 -8.93
CA HIS A 137 -7.57 -0.83 -8.43
C HIS A 137 -6.88 -2.04 -9.08
N ILE A 138 -5.74 -1.83 -9.75
CA ILE A 138 -4.95 -2.90 -10.36
C ILE A 138 -4.11 -3.67 -9.34
N SER A 139 -3.66 -4.85 -9.73
CA SER A 139 -2.73 -5.67 -8.96
C SER A 139 -1.41 -4.92 -8.70
N LEU A 140 -0.84 -5.10 -7.51
CA LEU A 140 0.43 -4.43 -7.17
C LEU A 140 1.59 -5.09 -7.93
N PRO A 141 2.53 -4.29 -8.48
CA PRO A 141 3.70 -4.82 -9.15
C PRO A 141 4.68 -5.49 -8.17
N LYS A 142 5.55 -6.33 -8.72
CA LYS A 142 6.79 -6.74 -8.07
C LYS A 142 7.87 -5.69 -8.39
N PRO A 143 8.63 -5.18 -7.40
CA PRO A 143 9.70 -4.24 -7.67
C PRO A 143 11.01 -4.97 -7.98
N MET A 144 11.86 -4.36 -8.78
CA MET A 144 13.21 -4.83 -9.09
C MET A 144 14.18 -3.66 -9.22
N VAL A 145 15.47 -3.98 -9.18
CA VAL A 145 16.57 -3.04 -9.37
C VAL A 145 17.58 -3.70 -10.30
N SER A 146 18.08 -2.94 -11.26
CA SER A 146 19.10 -3.37 -12.21
C SER A 146 20.50 -2.99 -11.72
N GLY A 147 21.54 -3.62 -12.28
CA GLY A 147 22.94 -3.30 -11.97
C GLY A 147 23.33 -1.85 -12.32
N THR A 148 22.57 -1.15 -13.18
CA THR A 148 22.81 0.27 -13.49
C THR A 148 22.15 1.24 -12.50
N GLY A 149 21.44 0.71 -11.49
CA GLY A 149 20.71 1.52 -10.51
C GLY A 149 19.32 1.98 -11.00
N ILE A 150 18.86 1.53 -12.18
CA ILE A 150 17.47 1.71 -12.61
C ILE A 150 16.56 0.84 -11.75
N VAL A 151 15.45 1.41 -11.29
CA VAL A 151 14.43 0.69 -10.54
C VAL A 151 13.26 0.40 -11.47
N GLY A 152 12.79 -0.84 -11.44
CA GLY A 152 11.70 -1.33 -12.26
C GLY A 152 10.52 -1.84 -11.44
N LEU A 153 9.36 -1.87 -12.08
CA LEU A 153 8.13 -2.50 -11.61
C LEU A 153 7.70 -3.49 -12.69
N PHE A 154 7.38 -4.71 -12.29
CA PHE A 154 6.89 -5.69 -13.25
C PHE A 154 5.68 -6.45 -12.75
N TRP A 155 4.90 -6.93 -13.71
CA TRP A 155 3.80 -7.84 -13.51
C TRP A 155 3.98 -9.05 -14.42
N GLU A 156 3.54 -10.20 -13.92
CA GLU A 156 3.63 -11.45 -14.66
C GLU A 156 2.47 -12.34 -14.22
N LYS A 157 1.69 -12.82 -15.20
CA LYS A 157 0.61 -13.78 -15.01
C LYS A 157 0.33 -14.50 -16.33
N ASP A 158 0.34 -15.83 -16.29
CA ASP A 158 0.15 -16.68 -17.46
C ASP A 158 1.11 -16.31 -18.60
N SER A 159 0.61 -15.88 -19.76
CA SER A 159 1.41 -15.41 -20.91
C SER A 159 1.61 -13.90 -20.97
N ILE A 160 1.26 -13.18 -19.88
CA ILE A 160 1.34 -11.73 -19.80
C ILE A 160 2.56 -11.33 -18.97
N TYR A 161 3.41 -10.48 -19.53
CA TYR A 161 4.54 -9.83 -18.85
C TYR A 161 4.48 -8.33 -19.09
N ILE A 162 4.71 -7.52 -18.05
CA ILE A 162 4.73 -6.06 -18.14
C ILE A 162 5.87 -5.56 -17.28
N GLU A 163 6.64 -4.61 -17.80
CA GLU A 163 7.73 -3.94 -17.11
C GLU A 163 7.64 -2.43 -17.31
N ILE A 164 7.93 -1.67 -16.25
CA ILE A 164 8.07 -0.21 -16.27
C ILE A 164 9.35 0.12 -15.51
N CYS A 165 10.23 0.92 -16.10
CA CYS A 165 11.54 1.25 -15.53
C CYS A 165 11.78 2.76 -15.52
N PHE A 166 12.35 3.25 -14.42
CA PHE A 166 12.45 4.68 -14.10
C PHE A 166 13.88 5.19 -14.21
N GLU A 167 14.08 6.28 -14.95
CA GLU A 167 15.41 6.81 -15.23
C GLU A 167 15.90 7.80 -14.15
N GLY A 168 15.00 8.38 -13.34
CA GLY A 168 15.35 9.39 -12.34
C GLY A 168 15.48 10.82 -12.90
N ASP A 169 15.03 11.04 -14.13
CA ASP A 169 15.03 12.32 -14.83
C ASP A 169 13.61 12.83 -15.17
N GLY A 170 12.59 12.21 -14.57
CA GLY A 170 11.19 12.47 -14.88
C GLY A 170 10.67 11.69 -16.09
N THR A 171 11.42 10.70 -16.59
CA THR A 171 10.95 9.78 -17.64
C THR A 171 10.98 8.32 -17.18
N PHE A 172 10.21 7.51 -17.87
CA PHE A 172 10.21 6.06 -17.73
C PHE A 172 10.06 5.41 -19.10
N TRP A 173 10.49 4.16 -19.23
CA TRP A 173 10.15 3.31 -20.36
C TRP A 173 9.30 2.14 -19.89
N TYR A 174 8.59 1.52 -20.82
CA TYR A 174 7.82 0.32 -20.52
C TYR A 174 7.85 -0.68 -21.68
N TYR A 175 7.70 -1.95 -21.32
CA TYR A 175 7.52 -3.05 -22.23
C TYR A 175 6.38 -3.93 -21.73
N GLY A 176 5.58 -4.47 -22.64
CA GLY A 176 4.46 -5.34 -22.31
C GLY A 176 4.27 -6.39 -23.39
N LYS A 177 3.98 -7.62 -22.95
CA LYS A 177 3.75 -8.78 -23.81
C LYS A 177 2.51 -9.53 -23.36
N ASP A 178 1.68 -9.94 -24.32
CA ASP A 178 0.50 -10.79 -24.15
C ASP A 178 0.46 -11.81 -25.30
N GLY A 179 1.04 -12.99 -25.06
CA GLY A 179 1.22 -14.00 -26.10
C GLY A 179 2.14 -13.50 -27.23
N ASN A 180 1.58 -13.32 -28.43
CA ASN A 180 2.30 -12.80 -29.60
C ASN A 180 2.16 -11.27 -29.78
N SER A 181 1.40 -10.59 -28.91
CA SER A 181 1.25 -9.14 -28.97
C SER A 181 2.24 -8.46 -28.05
N GLU A 182 2.89 -7.40 -28.53
CA GLU A 182 3.86 -6.61 -27.76
C GLU A 182 3.52 -5.13 -27.85
N ILE A 183 3.76 -4.39 -26.76
CA ILE A 183 3.66 -2.94 -26.67
C ILE A 183 4.89 -2.41 -25.93
N GLY A 184 5.29 -1.18 -26.22
CA GLY A 184 6.36 -0.53 -25.47
C GLY A 184 6.63 0.88 -25.97
N GLU A 185 7.26 1.67 -25.12
CA GLU A 185 7.80 2.99 -25.44
C GLU A 185 9.11 3.18 -24.67
N GLU A 186 10.12 3.74 -25.33
CA GLU A 186 11.46 3.92 -24.78
C GLU A 186 11.60 5.20 -23.93
N SER A 187 10.65 6.14 -24.02
CA SER A 187 10.68 7.36 -23.21
C SER A 187 9.29 7.98 -23.07
N VAL A 188 8.76 7.93 -21.85
CA VAL A 188 7.47 8.49 -21.47
C VAL A 188 7.64 9.47 -20.31
N SER A 189 7.06 10.66 -20.46
CA SER A 189 7.13 11.73 -19.47
C SER A 189 6.28 11.43 -18.22
N LEU A 190 6.89 11.47 -17.04
CA LEU A 190 6.25 11.26 -15.72
C LEU A 190 5.66 12.54 -15.12
N LYS A 191 5.00 13.36 -15.94
CA LYS A 191 4.30 14.55 -15.43
C LYS A 191 3.08 14.12 -14.63
N LYS A 192 2.77 14.88 -13.57
CA LYS A 192 1.68 14.56 -12.64
C LYS A 192 0.31 14.57 -13.33
N GLU A 193 0.15 15.43 -14.34
CA GLU A 193 -1.08 15.59 -15.11
C GLU A 193 -1.19 14.59 -16.28
N THR A 194 -0.10 13.91 -16.63
CA THR A 194 -0.09 12.98 -17.75
C THR A 194 -0.65 11.64 -17.31
N GLU A 195 -1.79 11.26 -17.91
CA GLU A 195 -2.35 9.90 -17.79
C GLU A 195 -1.34 8.87 -18.28
N PHE A 196 -1.33 7.69 -17.68
CA PHE A 196 -0.54 6.58 -18.21
C PHE A 196 -1.01 6.22 -19.62
N PRO A 197 -0.11 5.74 -20.49
CA PRO A 197 -0.49 5.22 -21.81
C PRO A 197 -1.63 4.21 -21.69
N ARG A 198 -2.71 4.42 -22.47
CA ARG A 198 -3.94 3.60 -22.35
C ARG A 198 -3.69 2.12 -22.62
N ASN A 199 -2.83 1.80 -23.59
CA ASN A 199 -2.40 0.44 -23.90
C ASN A 199 -1.73 -0.23 -22.70
N LEU A 200 -0.86 0.48 -21.96
CA LEU A 200 -0.21 -0.01 -20.76
C LEU A 200 -1.24 -0.31 -19.66
N ILE A 201 -2.14 0.64 -19.37
CA ILE A 201 -3.18 0.43 -18.34
C ILE A 201 -4.13 -0.72 -18.70
N ASN A 202 -4.54 -0.80 -19.96
CA ASN A 202 -5.38 -1.89 -20.45
C ASN A 202 -4.69 -3.26 -20.32
N LEU A 203 -3.36 -3.30 -20.50
CA LEU A 203 -2.60 -4.54 -20.34
C LEU A 203 -2.46 -4.92 -18.86
N ILE A 204 -2.15 -3.98 -17.97
CA ILE A 204 -2.06 -4.25 -16.52
C ILE A 204 -3.42 -4.71 -15.97
N ALA A 205 -4.53 -4.16 -16.46
CA ALA A 205 -5.87 -4.54 -16.03
C ALA A 205 -6.25 -6.01 -16.35
N LYS A 206 -5.49 -6.70 -17.22
CA LYS A 206 -5.69 -8.13 -17.51
C LYS A 206 -5.06 -9.06 -16.45
N ILE A 207 -4.24 -8.54 -15.55
CA ILE A 207 -3.49 -9.30 -14.53
C ILE A 207 -4.25 -9.38 -13.21
#